data_AF-A0A7J6LQF8-F1
#
_entry.id   AF-A0A7J6LQF8-F1
#
_cell.length_a   1.000
_cell.length_b   1.000
_cell.length_c   1.000
_cell.angle_alpha   90.00
_cell.angle_beta   90.00
_cell.angle_gamma   90.00
#
_symmetry.space_group_name_H-M   'P 1'
#
loop_
_entity.id
_entity.type
_entity.pdbx_description
1 polymer ?
#
loop_
_entity_poly.entity_id
_entity_poly.type
_entity_poly.pdbx_seq_one_letter_code
_entity_poly.pdbx_strand_id
1 'polypeptide(L)'
;MTLILSLYLASGIVVDELKSVKFMFDELRHRKGHSYTSDEEAEHFGRFAEELGTPAKAISGDDISDLFDETKPAILQGLVDEINSKQSRWTASVKQGRFEGLTIRDAKRLCGTFIDRSGSLAQKDYLGDDLQTLPDSFDARVGFNECKDIIGHVRDQSDCGSCWALAVTEAFNYRVCMESKGQKKALMSAGDMLACCNGAHDCPHWPGKEGNKFITMASPF
;
A
#
# COMPACT_ATOMS: atom_id res chain seq x y z
N MET A 1 -19.85 -1.38 18.80
CA MET A 1 -18.54 -1.51 19.46
C MET A 1 -18.57 -1.21 20.97
N THR A 2 -19.76 -1.20 21.60
CA THR A 2 -19.95 -0.74 22.98
C THR A 2 -20.32 -1.87 23.96
N LEU A 3 -20.47 -3.10 23.47
CA LEU A 3 -20.93 -4.25 24.27
C LEU A 3 -19.81 -5.24 24.63
N ILE A 4 -18.66 -5.20 23.96
CA ILE A 4 -17.53 -6.11 24.26
C ILE A 4 -16.69 -5.58 25.44
N LEU A 5 -16.58 -4.25 25.61
CA LEU A 5 -15.88 -3.66 26.76
C LEU A 5 -16.66 -3.80 28.09
N SER A 6 -17.99 -3.91 28.05
CA SER A 6 -18.80 -3.86 29.28
C SER A 6 -18.87 -5.19 30.05
N LEU A 7 -18.45 -6.31 29.45
CA LEU A 7 -18.42 -7.63 30.11
C LEU A 7 -17.03 -8.04 30.62
N TYR A 8 -15.98 -7.27 30.33
CA TYR A 8 -14.58 -7.61 30.67
C TYR A 8 -14.07 -7.02 32.01
N LEU A 9 -14.82 -6.12 32.65
CA LEU A 9 -14.38 -5.33 33.81
C LEU A 9 -14.77 -5.94 35.19
N ALA A 10 -14.82 -7.27 35.31
CA ALA A 10 -15.32 -7.93 36.54
C ALA A 10 -14.23 -8.49 37.48
N SER A 11 -12.94 -8.35 37.16
CA SER A 11 -11.85 -8.78 38.05
C SER A 11 -10.77 -7.70 38.19
N GLY A 12 -10.37 -7.38 39.43
CA GLY A 12 -9.34 -6.35 39.70
C GLY A 12 -7.98 -6.65 39.05
N ILE A 13 -7.69 -7.92 38.78
CA ILE A 13 -6.48 -8.39 38.06
C ILE A 13 -6.45 -7.85 36.62
N VAL A 14 -7.58 -7.90 35.90
CA VAL A 14 -7.68 -7.42 34.51
C VAL A 14 -7.52 -5.90 34.43
N VAL A 15 -7.99 -5.18 35.46
CA VAL A 15 -7.84 -3.71 35.54
C VAL A 15 -6.38 -3.30 35.74
N ASP A 16 -5.63 -4.03 36.56
CA ASP A 16 -4.21 -3.71 36.80
C ASP A 16 -3.31 -4.10 35.61
N GLU A 17 -3.62 -5.21 34.93
CA GLU A 17 -2.94 -5.58 33.67
C GLU A 17 -3.15 -4.52 32.58
N LEU A 18 -4.37 -4.01 32.41
CA LEU A 18 -4.66 -2.96 31.42
C LEU A 18 -3.93 -1.64 31.72
N LYS A 19 -3.76 -1.28 33.01
CA LYS A 19 -2.95 -0.12 33.40
C LYS A 19 -1.48 -0.29 33.01
N SER A 20 -0.94 -1.51 33.17
CA SER A 20 0.43 -1.83 32.75
C SER A 20 0.60 -1.66 31.24
N VAL A 21 -0.35 -2.17 30.44
CA VAL A 21 -0.34 -2.01 28.97
C VAL A 21 -0.44 -0.54 28.56
N LYS A 22 -1.30 0.25 29.22
CA LYS A 22 -1.40 1.70 28.96
C LYS A 22 -0.11 2.44 29.30
N PHE A 23 0.55 2.09 30.40
CA PHE A 23 1.84 2.68 30.77
C PHE A 23 2.90 2.44 29.68
N MET A 24 3.02 1.19 29.19
CA MET A 24 3.95 0.87 28.09
C MET A 24 3.63 1.65 26.81
N PHE A 25 2.34 1.74 26.46
CA PHE A 25 1.88 2.50 25.30
C PHE A 25 2.25 3.99 25.41
N ASP A 26 2.01 4.62 26.56
CA ASP A 26 2.32 6.03 26.79
C ASP A 26 3.82 6.31 26.77
N GLU A 27 4.63 5.39 27.32
CA GLU A 27 6.08 5.49 27.25
C GLU A 27 6.59 5.44 25.81
N LEU A 28 6.09 4.51 24.99
CA LEU A 28 6.45 4.40 23.57
C LEU A 28 6.00 5.64 22.79
N ARG A 29 4.77 6.10 23.02
CA ARG A 29 4.23 7.32 22.41
C ARG A 29 5.11 8.53 22.71
N HIS A 30 5.49 8.71 23.99
CA HIS A 30 6.35 9.81 24.41
C HIS A 30 7.75 9.72 23.80
N ARG A 31 8.39 8.55 23.87
CA ARG A 31 9.73 8.32 23.32
C ARG A 31 9.79 8.56 21.80
N LYS A 32 8.75 8.16 21.06
CA LYS A 32 8.64 8.35 19.61
C LYS A 32 8.13 9.74 19.19
N GLY A 33 7.76 10.59 20.16
CA GLY A 33 7.31 11.96 19.89
C GLY A 33 5.99 12.04 19.13
N HIS A 34 5.11 11.05 19.28
CA HIS A 34 3.82 11.05 18.58
C HIS A 34 2.78 11.93 19.28
N SER A 35 2.14 12.80 18.50
CA SER A 35 0.99 13.58 18.90
C SER A 35 -0.26 13.03 18.20
N TYR A 36 -1.31 12.80 18.98
CA TYR A 36 -2.57 12.22 18.53
C TYR A 36 -3.73 13.14 18.91
N THR A 37 -4.78 13.12 18.10
CA THR A 37 -6.13 13.47 18.58
C THR A 37 -6.61 12.42 19.58
N SER A 38 -7.65 12.75 20.35
CA SER A 38 -8.22 11.81 21.33
C SER A 38 -8.74 10.52 20.68
N ASP A 39 -9.33 10.63 19.48
CA ASP A 39 -9.86 9.47 18.75
C ASP A 39 -8.74 8.58 18.21
N GLU A 40 -7.68 9.18 17.63
CA GLU A 40 -6.50 8.45 17.14
C GLU A 40 -5.78 7.71 18.28
N GLU A 41 -5.63 8.33 19.45
CA GLU A 41 -5.00 7.69 20.60
C GLU A 41 -5.84 6.51 21.09
N ALA A 42 -7.16 6.67 21.19
CA ALA A 42 -8.06 5.61 21.64
C ALA A 42 -8.05 4.42 20.66
N GLU A 43 -8.05 4.69 19.36
CA GLU A 43 -8.02 3.68 18.30
C GLU A 43 -6.69 2.92 18.29
N HIS A 44 -5.56 3.64 18.38
CA HIS A 44 -4.23 3.03 18.44
C HIS A 44 -4.07 2.18 19.70
N PHE A 45 -4.40 2.72 20.86
CA PHE A 45 -4.30 1.99 22.12
C PHE A 45 -5.19 0.75 22.13
N GLY A 46 -6.42 0.85 21.61
CA GLY A 46 -7.34 -0.29 21.53
C GLY A 46 -6.74 -1.47 20.77
N ARG A 47 -6.21 -1.24 19.56
CA ARG A 47 -5.54 -2.29 18.76
C ARG A 47 -4.27 -2.80 19.41
N PHE A 48 -3.43 -1.90 19.93
CA PHE A 48 -2.19 -2.26 20.59
C PHE A 48 -2.45 -3.19 21.78
N ALA A 49 -3.41 -2.85 22.64
CA ALA A 49 -3.78 -3.65 23.80
C ALA A 49 -4.40 -5.00 23.41
N GLU A 50 -5.26 -5.03 22.39
CA GLU A 50 -5.87 -6.27 21.88
C GLU A 50 -4.81 -7.24 21.35
N GLU A 51 -3.87 -6.77 20.53
CA GLU A 51 -2.84 -7.63 19.92
C GLU A 51 -1.78 -8.11 20.93
N LEU A 52 -1.39 -7.24 21.87
CA LEU A 52 -0.46 -7.57 22.95
C LEU A 52 -1.04 -8.63 23.89
N GLY A 53 -2.36 -8.60 24.10
CA GLY A 53 -3.11 -9.53 24.94
C GLY A 53 -2.96 -9.28 26.44
N THR A 54 -3.78 -9.98 27.25
CA THR A 54 -3.75 -9.96 28.72
C THR A 54 -3.76 -11.39 29.30
N PRO A 55 -2.77 -11.80 30.12
CA PRO A 55 -1.56 -11.03 30.44
C PRO A 55 -0.74 -10.79 29.17
N ALA A 56 -0.03 -9.66 29.13
CA ALA A 56 0.80 -9.28 27.98
C ALA A 56 1.67 -10.46 27.56
N LYS A 57 1.58 -10.85 26.27
CA LYS A 57 2.39 -11.95 25.76
C LYS A 57 3.86 -11.69 26.10
N ALA A 58 4.58 -12.74 26.47
CA ALA A 58 6.02 -12.67 26.69
C ALA A 58 6.72 -12.47 25.33
N ILE A 59 6.76 -11.23 24.86
CA ILE A 59 7.45 -10.79 23.65
C ILE A 59 8.61 -9.87 24.03
N SER A 60 9.64 -9.77 23.19
CA SER A 60 10.80 -8.93 23.48
C SER A 60 10.43 -7.45 23.43
N GLY A 61 11.27 -6.57 24.02
CA GLY A 61 11.02 -5.12 23.98
C GLY A 61 10.96 -4.55 22.55
N ASP A 62 11.76 -5.12 21.64
CA ASP A 62 11.76 -4.74 20.23
C ASP A 62 10.44 -5.13 19.54
N ASP A 63 9.92 -6.33 19.84
CA ASP A 63 8.62 -6.78 19.32
C ASP A 63 7.46 -5.88 19.78
N ILE A 64 7.54 -5.31 20.99
CA ILE A 64 6.53 -4.38 21.51
C ILE A 64 6.60 -3.03 20.78
N SER A 65 7.81 -2.52 20.52
CA SER A 65 8.00 -1.30 19.74
C SER A 65 7.46 -1.46 18.31
N ASP A 66 7.75 -2.59 17.67
CA ASP A 66 7.25 -2.89 16.34
C ASP A 66 5.72 -3.05 16.35
N LEU A 67 5.16 -3.74 17.35
CA LEU A 67 3.72 -3.84 17.51
C LEU A 67 3.05 -2.45 17.63
N PHE A 68 3.65 -1.56 18.40
CA PHE A 68 3.19 -0.17 18.52
C PHE A 68 3.21 0.53 17.15
N ASP A 69 4.28 0.41 16.38
CA ASP A 69 4.38 1.06 15.07
C ASP A 69 3.41 0.47 14.04
N GLU A 70 3.24 -0.85 14.04
CA GLU A 70 2.40 -1.58 13.11
C GLU A 70 0.90 -1.36 13.36
N THR A 71 0.48 -1.17 14.61
CA THR A 71 -0.94 -0.96 15.00
C THR A 71 -1.42 0.49 14.93
N LYS A 72 -0.50 1.43 14.64
CA LYS A 72 -0.80 2.85 14.50
C LYS A 72 -1.76 3.12 13.34
N PRO A 73 -2.70 4.09 13.44
CA PRO A 73 -3.50 4.51 12.31
C PRO A 73 -2.65 4.84 11.08
N ALA A 74 -3.11 4.44 9.89
CA ALA A 74 -2.39 4.64 8.63
C ALA A 74 -2.20 6.12 8.28
N ILE A 75 -3.15 6.97 8.68
CA ILE A 75 -3.12 8.41 8.44
C ILE A 75 -3.41 9.12 9.77
N LEU A 76 -2.57 10.10 10.11
CA LEU A 76 -2.73 10.94 11.30
C LEU A 76 -2.98 12.39 10.90
N GLN A 77 -3.80 13.10 11.65
CA GLN A 77 -4.09 14.51 11.43
C GLN A 77 -2.83 15.37 11.51
N GLY A 78 -1.95 15.10 12.49
CA GLY A 78 -0.67 15.81 12.62
C GLY A 78 0.23 15.67 11.39
N LEU A 79 0.23 14.50 10.72
CA LEU A 79 0.97 14.29 9.48
C LEU A 79 0.35 15.07 8.31
N VAL A 80 -0.97 15.09 8.22
CA VAL A 80 -1.70 15.86 7.21
C VAL A 80 -1.43 17.36 7.36
N ASP A 81 -1.48 17.87 8.58
CA ASP A 81 -1.21 19.29 8.88
C ASP A 81 0.23 19.67 8.54
N GLU A 82 1.19 18.82 8.92
CA GLU A 82 2.61 19.02 8.59
C GLU A 82 2.81 19.09 7.07
N ILE A 83 2.28 18.13 6.32
CA ILE A 83 2.41 18.09 4.86
C ILE A 83 1.81 19.35 4.23
N ASN A 84 0.57 19.70 4.61
CA ASN A 84 -0.13 20.86 4.04
C ASN A 84 0.52 22.20 4.45
N SER A 85 1.28 22.24 5.55
CA SER A 85 2.07 23.43 5.92
C SER A 85 3.34 23.60 5.08
N LYS A 86 3.90 22.51 4.56
CA LYS A 86 5.20 22.49 3.84
C LYS A 86 5.06 22.58 2.32
N GLN A 87 3.89 22.28 1.77
CA GLN A 87 3.65 22.32 0.32
C GLN A 87 2.19 22.71 0.00
N SER A 88 1.96 23.22 -1.22
CA SER A 88 0.64 23.66 -1.69
C SER A 88 0.27 23.12 -3.08
N ARG A 89 1.00 22.14 -3.62
CA ARG A 89 0.76 21.58 -4.97
C ARG A 89 -0.34 20.52 -4.98
N TRP A 90 -0.62 19.94 -3.83
CA TRP A 90 -1.68 18.98 -3.60
C TRP A 90 -2.13 19.09 -2.14
N THR A 91 -3.28 18.51 -1.82
CA THR A 91 -3.85 18.58 -0.47
C THR A 91 -3.88 17.19 0.16
N ALA A 92 -3.17 17.02 1.28
CA ALA A 92 -3.29 15.84 2.13
C ALA A 92 -4.60 15.88 2.91
N SER A 93 -5.19 14.72 3.20
CA SER A 93 -6.44 14.61 3.95
C SER A 93 -6.51 13.29 4.70
N VAL A 94 -7.05 13.32 5.92
CA VAL A 94 -7.39 12.12 6.71
C VAL A 94 -8.63 11.40 6.15
N LYS A 95 -9.43 12.07 5.33
CA LYS A 95 -10.67 11.53 4.74
C LYS A 95 -10.40 10.70 3.49
N GLN A 96 -9.55 9.68 3.60
CA GLN A 96 -9.27 8.72 2.54
C GLN A 96 -10.01 7.42 2.84
N GLY A 97 -11.15 7.18 2.18
CA GLY A 97 -12.00 6.02 2.48
C GLY A 97 -11.29 4.67 2.39
N ARG A 98 -10.25 4.54 1.55
CA ARG A 98 -9.44 3.31 1.44
C ARG A 98 -8.65 2.98 2.71
N PHE A 99 -8.30 3.99 3.50
CA PHE A 99 -7.40 3.89 4.67
C PHE A 99 -8.09 4.22 5.99
N GLU A 100 -9.40 4.48 5.96
CA GLU A 100 -10.20 4.75 7.16
C GLU A 100 -10.20 3.51 8.07
N GLY A 101 -9.78 3.69 9.33
CA GLY A 101 -9.67 2.62 10.32
C GLY A 101 -8.55 1.60 10.06
N LEU A 102 -7.73 1.78 9.03
CA LEU A 102 -6.61 0.89 8.73
C LEU A 102 -5.35 1.26 9.50
N THR A 103 -4.52 0.25 9.73
CA THR A 103 -3.23 0.42 10.39
C THR A 103 -2.09 0.65 9.40
N ILE A 104 -0.94 1.08 9.91
CA ILE A 104 0.31 1.10 9.14
C ILE A 104 0.64 -0.29 8.59
N ARG A 105 0.39 -1.37 9.34
CA ARG A 105 0.55 -2.75 8.86
C ARG A 105 -0.30 -3.02 7.62
N ASP A 106 -1.57 -2.64 7.67
CA ASP A 106 -2.51 -2.84 6.57
C ASP A 106 -2.11 -2.03 5.34
N ALA A 107 -1.69 -0.77 5.52
CA ALA A 107 -1.18 0.06 4.44
C ALA A 107 0.08 -0.55 3.81
N LYS A 108 1.03 -1.05 4.62
CA LYS A 108 2.25 -1.72 4.13
C LYS A 108 1.95 -2.96 3.30
N ARG A 109 0.91 -3.74 3.64
CA ARG A 109 0.51 -4.93 2.87
C ARG A 109 0.08 -4.62 1.43
N LEU A 110 -0.34 -3.39 1.15
CA LEU A 110 -0.72 -2.95 -0.19
C LEU A 110 0.52 -2.63 -1.06
N CYS A 111 1.69 -2.39 -0.45
CA CYS A 111 2.95 -2.07 -1.13
C CYS A 111 3.68 -3.34 -1.58
N GLY A 112 3.18 -3.99 -2.63
CA GLY A 112 3.66 -5.30 -3.06
C GLY A 112 4.89 -5.36 -3.98
N THR A 113 5.40 -4.21 -4.42
CA THR A 113 6.55 -4.16 -5.34
C THR A 113 7.88 -4.20 -4.57
N PHE A 114 8.75 -5.14 -4.95
CA PHE A 114 10.13 -5.19 -4.48
C PHE A 114 11.05 -4.58 -5.53
N ILE A 115 11.74 -3.49 -5.18
CA ILE A 115 12.66 -2.81 -6.09
C ILE A 115 14.04 -3.42 -5.91
N ASP A 116 14.43 -4.33 -6.82
CA ASP A 116 15.83 -4.71 -7.00
C ASP A 116 16.47 -3.80 -8.06
N ARG A 117 17.68 -3.32 -7.79
CA ARG A 117 18.47 -2.48 -8.71
C ARG A 117 19.58 -3.26 -9.42
N SER A 118 19.69 -4.57 -9.16
CA SER A 118 20.78 -5.41 -9.66
C SER A 118 20.61 -5.84 -11.13
N GLY A 119 19.37 -5.81 -11.66
CA GLY A 119 19.05 -6.16 -13.04
C GLY A 119 18.50 -4.96 -13.82
N SER A 120 19.19 -4.56 -14.89
CA SER A 120 18.63 -3.64 -15.90
C SER A 120 18.21 -4.43 -17.12
N LEU A 121 17.03 -4.10 -17.64
CA LEU A 121 16.64 -4.52 -18.98
C LEU A 121 17.45 -3.74 -20.01
N ALA A 122 17.53 -4.27 -21.24
CA ALA A 122 18.10 -3.53 -22.35
C ALA A 122 17.30 -2.22 -22.54
N GLN A 123 18.01 -1.11 -22.60
CA GLN A 123 17.40 0.17 -22.89
C GLN A 123 16.82 0.13 -24.31
N LYS A 124 15.58 0.62 -24.47
CA LYS A 124 15.03 0.83 -25.80
C LYS A 124 15.67 2.07 -26.41
N ASP A 125 16.35 1.90 -27.53
CA ASP A 125 16.89 3.01 -28.32
C ASP A 125 15.76 3.66 -29.13
N TYR A 126 15.67 4.98 -29.03
CA TYR A 126 14.79 5.81 -29.85
C TYR A 126 15.65 6.59 -30.83
N LEU A 127 15.23 6.73 -32.08
CA LEU A 127 15.96 7.55 -33.04
C LEU A 127 15.78 9.02 -32.64
N GLY A 128 16.83 9.84 -32.81
CA GLY A 128 16.81 11.25 -32.38
C GLY A 128 15.65 12.06 -32.99
N ASP A 129 15.21 11.68 -34.18
CA ASP A 129 14.07 12.30 -34.87
C ASP A 129 12.72 11.98 -34.21
N ASP A 130 12.57 10.83 -33.54
CA ASP A 130 11.33 10.40 -32.88
C ASP A 130 10.99 11.27 -31.66
N LEU A 131 11.97 12.03 -31.15
CA LEU A 131 11.86 12.81 -29.91
C LEU A 131 11.91 14.33 -30.13
N GLN A 132 12.01 14.80 -31.38
CA GLN A 132 12.17 16.25 -31.65
C GLN A 132 10.89 17.06 -31.38
N THR A 133 9.70 16.45 -31.49
CA THR A 133 8.42 17.14 -31.32
C THR A 133 7.49 16.35 -30.41
N LEU A 134 7.65 16.52 -29.10
CA LEU A 134 6.71 16.01 -28.10
C LEU A 134 5.70 17.10 -27.72
N PRO A 135 4.42 16.75 -27.49
CA PRO A 135 3.43 17.71 -27.05
C PRO A 135 3.69 18.13 -25.59
N ASP A 136 3.38 19.39 -25.25
CA ASP A 136 3.49 19.91 -23.88
C ASP A 136 2.55 19.18 -22.89
N SER A 137 1.50 18.53 -23.42
CA SER A 137 0.55 17.73 -22.64
C SER A 137 0.04 16.56 -23.46
N PHE A 138 -0.04 15.39 -22.83
CA PHE A 138 -0.58 14.18 -23.45
C PHE A 138 -1.41 13.38 -22.44
N ASP A 139 -2.64 13.06 -22.82
CA ASP A 139 -3.50 12.11 -22.12
C ASP A 139 -3.81 10.94 -23.07
N ALA A 140 -3.34 9.75 -22.73
CA ALA A 140 -3.52 8.55 -23.54
C ALA A 140 -4.99 8.19 -23.76
N ARG A 141 -5.90 8.58 -22.84
CA ARG A 141 -7.34 8.36 -22.98
C ARG A 141 -7.95 9.21 -24.09
N VAL A 142 -7.33 10.36 -24.38
CA VAL A 142 -7.71 11.27 -25.47
C VAL A 142 -6.98 10.89 -26.76
N GLY A 143 -5.67 10.62 -26.68
CA GLY A 143 -4.85 10.25 -27.83
C GLY A 143 -5.24 8.93 -28.48
N PHE A 144 -5.73 7.97 -27.69
CA PHE A 144 -6.23 6.67 -28.15
C PHE A 144 -7.71 6.53 -27.74
N ASN A 145 -8.55 7.42 -28.26
CA ASN A 145 -9.96 7.53 -27.87
C ASN A 145 -10.76 6.23 -28.08
N GLU A 146 -10.41 5.42 -29.07
CA GLU A 146 -10.97 4.08 -29.29
C GLU A 146 -10.67 3.12 -28.13
N CYS A 147 -9.62 3.37 -27.36
CA CYS A 147 -9.15 2.61 -26.20
C CYS A 147 -9.39 3.31 -24.87
N LYS A 148 -10.10 4.45 -24.85
CA LYS A 148 -10.33 5.27 -23.66
C LYS A 148 -10.87 4.47 -22.47
N ASP A 149 -11.78 3.52 -22.73
CA ASP A 149 -12.44 2.73 -21.69
C ASP A 149 -11.51 1.64 -21.12
N ILE A 150 -10.45 1.29 -21.83
CA ILE A 150 -9.43 0.34 -21.38
C ILE A 150 -8.33 1.08 -20.63
N ILE A 151 -7.82 2.18 -21.19
CA ILE A 151 -6.78 3.02 -20.58
C ILE A 151 -7.29 3.72 -19.31
N GLY A 152 -8.55 4.18 -19.33
CA GLY A 152 -9.19 4.83 -18.20
C GLY A 152 -9.79 3.88 -17.16
N HIS A 153 -9.69 2.57 -17.36
CA HIS A 153 -10.21 1.60 -16.40
C HIS A 153 -9.27 1.48 -15.20
N VAL A 154 -9.68 2.06 -14.07
CA VAL A 154 -8.96 1.96 -12.79
C VAL A 154 -9.38 0.66 -12.09
N ARG A 155 -8.44 -0.24 -11.84
CA ARG A 155 -8.67 -1.49 -11.11
C ARG A 155 -8.31 -1.35 -9.64
N ASP A 156 -8.98 -2.14 -8.80
CA ASP A 156 -8.69 -2.25 -7.36
C ASP A 156 -7.88 -3.52 -7.10
N GLN A 157 -6.72 -3.37 -6.42
CA GLN A 157 -5.86 -4.48 -6.00
C GLN A 157 -6.41 -5.24 -4.77
N SER A 158 -7.52 -4.76 -4.19
CA SER A 158 -8.12 -5.27 -2.96
C SER A 158 -7.12 -5.20 -1.79
N ASP A 159 -7.17 -6.12 -0.83
CA ASP A 159 -6.29 -6.19 0.34
C ASP A 159 -5.03 -7.04 0.09
N CYS A 160 -4.53 -7.01 -1.14
CA CYS A 160 -3.34 -7.75 -1.56
C CYS A 160 -2.26 -6.80 -2.07
N GLY A 161 -0.98 -7.11 -1.81
CA GLY A 161 0.17 -6.46 -2.45
C GLY A 161 0.34 -6.90 -3.91
N SER A 162 -0.70 -6.81 -4.72
CA SER A 162 -0.74 -7.26 -6.12
C SER A 162 -0.52 -6.13 -7.13
N CYS A 163 -0.14 -4.93 -6.67
CA CYS A 163 0.08 -3.75 -7.50
C CYS A 163 1.00 -4.00 -8.70
N TRP A 164 2.05 -4.82 -8.53
CA TRP A 164 2.96 -5.17 -9.63
C TRP A 164 2.25 -5.98 -10.73
N ALA A 165 1.38 -6.92 -10.37
CA ALA A 165 0.65 -7.77 -11.31
C ALA A 165 -0.44 -6.97 -12.03
N LEU A 166 -1.13 -6.09 -11.30
CA LEU A 166 -2.13 -5.19 -11.88
C LEU A 166 -1.50 -4.22 -12.88
N ALA A 167 -0.42 -3.53 -12.50
CA ALA A 167 0.24 -2.54 -13.35
C ALA A 167 0.72 -3.14 -14.69
N VAL A 168 1.32 -4.33 -14.65
CA VAL A 168 1.76 -5.05 -15.86
C VAL A 168 0.56 -5.48 -16.70
N THR A 169 -0.46 -6.07 -16.08
CA THR A 169 -1.66 -6.52 -16.80
C THR A 169 -2.39 -5.34 -17.47
N GLU A 170 -2.49 -4.20 -16.79
CA GLU A 170 -3.09 -2.97 -17.33
C GLU A 170 -2.30 -2.43 -18.51
N ALA A 171 -0.98 -2.26 -18.38
CA ALA A 171 -0.14 -1.82 -19.49
C ALA A 171 -0.25 -2.76 -20.71
N PHE A 172 -0.51 -4.06 -20.51
CA PHE A 172 -0.69 -5.02 -21.60
C PHE A 172 -1.99 -4.75 -22.33
N ASN A 173 -3.08 -4.62 -21.56
CA ASN A 173 -4.40 -4.33 -22.10
C ASN A 173 -4.35 -3.04 -22.94
N TYR A 174 -3.62 -2.02 -22.49
CA TYR A 174 -3.48 -0.75 -23.20
C TYR A 174 -2.80 -0.99 -24.56
N ARG A 175 -1.64 -1.67 -24.56
CA ARG A 175 -0.88 -1.97 -25.78
C ARG A 175 -1.66 -2.82 -26.77
N VAL A 176 -2.33 -3.88 -26.31
CA VAL A 176 -3.15 -4.75 -27.16
C VAL A 176 -4.31 -3.97 -27.78
N CYS A 177 -4.95 -3.08 -27.01
CA CYS A 177 -6.01 -2.23 -27.52
C CYS A 177 -5.47 -1.26 -28.59
N MET A 178 -4.38 -0.55 -28.29
CA MET A 178 -3.76 0.42 -29.20
C MET A 178 -3.33 -0.22 -30.51
N GLU A 179 -2.62 -1.35 -30.44
CA GLU A 179 -2.13 -2.08 -31.61
C GLU A 179 -3.29 -2.61 -32.47
N SER A 180 -4.35 -3.08 -31.82
CA SER A 180 -5.55 -3.55 -32.52
C SER A 180 -6.49 -2.43 -32.96
N LYS A 181 -6.13 -1.16 -32.77
CA LYS A 181 -6.99 0.01 -33.07
C LYS A 181 -8.39 -0.14 -32.45
N GLY A 182 -8.42 -0.57 -31.19
CA GLY A 182 -9.65 -0.76 -30.41
C GLY A 182 -10.44 -2.03 -30.72
N GLN A 183 -9.97 -2.94 -31.58
CA GLN A 183 -10.68 -4.19 -31.87
C GLN A 183 -10.56 -5.22 -30.74
N LYS A 184 -9.46 -5.20 -29.98
CA LYS A 184 -9.23 -6.08 -28.82
C LYS A 184 -9.30 -5.28 -27.54
N LYS A 185 -10.40 -5.45 -26.81
CA LYS A 185 -10.71 -4.75 -25.55
C LYS A 185 -10.91 -5.68 -24.36
N ALA A 186 -10.68 -6.98 -24.55
CA ALA A 186 -10.79 -7.95 -23.47
C ALA A 186 -9.72 -7.68 -22.41
N LEU A 187 -10.14 -7.57 -21.14
CA LEU A 187 -9.23 -7.37 -20.03
C LEU A 187 -8.56 -8.69 -19.67
N MET A 188 -7.23 -8.70 -19.64
CA MET A 188 -6.46 -9.83 -19.15
C MET A 188 -6.61 -10.03 -17.63
N SER A 189 -6.45 -11.28 -17.20
CA SER A 189 -6.56 -11.69 -15.80
C SER A 189 -5.33 -11.25 -15.00
N ALA A 190 -5.51 -10.27 -14.11
CA ALA A 190 -4.47 -9.90 -13.16
C ALA A 190 -4.24 -10.99 -12.10
N GLY A 191 -5.26 -11.82 -11.83
CA GLY A 191 -5.13 -12.95 -10.93
C GLY A 191 -4.25 -14.07 -11.50
N ASP A 192 -4.31 -14.29 -12.82
CA ASP A 192 -3.41 -15.24 -13.49
C ASP A 192 -1.96 -14.73 -13.45
N MET A 193 -1.74 -13.45 -13.76
CA MET A 193 -0.43 -12.81 -13.61
C MET A 193 0.12 -12.95 -12.17
N LEU A 194 -0.74 -12.74 -11.16
CA LEU A 194 -0.36 -12.86 -9.75
C LEU A 194 -0.06 -14.30 -9.33
N ALA A 195 -0.83 -15.28 -9.79
CA ALA A 195 -0.77 -16.66 -9.30
C ALA A 195 0.23 -17.54 -10.06
N CYS A 196 0.42 -17.29 -11.35
CA CYS A 196 1.21 -18.15 -12.24
C CYS A 196 2.62 -17.60 -12.46
N CYS A 197 2.82 -16.29 -12.35
CA CYS A 197 4.15 -15.70 -12.49
C CYS A 197 4.99 -15.97 -11.24
N ASN A 198 6.17 -16.57 -11.43
CA ASN A 198 7.06 -17.00 -10.35
C ASN A 198 8.51 -16.65 -10.69
N GLY A 199 9.48 -17.10 -9.87
CA GLY A 199 10.91 -16.80 -10.10
C GLY A 199 11.44 -17.25 -11.46
N ALA A 200 10.87 -18.30 -12.08
CA ALA A 200 11.24 -18.71 -13.44
C ALA A 200 10.78 -17.70 -14.52
N HIS A 201 9.90 -16.77 -14.15
CA HIS A 201 9.40 -15.67 -14.97
C HIS A 201 9.95 -14.31 -14.52
N ASP A 202 11.00 -14.30 -13.68
CA ASP A 202 11.61 -13.10 -13.06
C ASP A 202 10.61 -12.25 -12.23
N CYS A 203 9.54 -12.87 -11.70
CA CYS A 203 8.51 -12.20 -10.90
C CYS A 203 8.83 -12.10 -9.41
N PRO A 204 8.35 -11.06 -8.69
CA PRO A 204 8.53 -10.96 -7.26
C PRO A 204 7.84 -12.13 -6.54
N HIS A 205 8.59 -12.87 -5.72
CA HIS A 205 8.10 -14.00 -4.94
C HIS A 205 8.22 -13.73 -3.43
N TRP A 206 7.16 -14.06 -2.69
CA TRP A 206 7.17 -14.13 -1.22
C TRP A 206 7.44 -15.58 -0.72
N PRO A 207 8.36 -15.86 0.23
CA PRO A 207 9.14 -14.95 1.06
C PRO A 207 10.63 -14.97 0.66
N GLY A 208 11.00 -14.20 -0.37
CA GLY A 208 12.39 -13.86 -0.63
C GLY A 208 13.22 -14.91 -1.37
N LYS A 209 14.09 -14.36 -2.21
CA LYS A 209 15.15 -14.99 -3.00
C LYS A 209 14.66 -15.64 -4.30
N GLU A 210 14.57 -14.83 -5.35
CA GLU A 210 15.56 -14.79 -6.45
C GLU A 210 15.10 -13.78 -7.50
N GLY A 211 16.02 -12.86 -7.89
CA GLY A 211 16.00 -12.03 -9.09
C GLY A 211 14.70 -11.30 -9.44
N ASN A 212 14.52 -10.07 -8.95
CA ASN A 212 13.49 -9.20 -9.51
C ASN A 212 14.01 -8.61 -10.83
N LYS A 213 13.38 -8.95 -11.96
CA LYS A 213 13.38 -8.04 -13.12
C LYS A 213 11.99 -7.48 -13.22
N PHE A 214 11.88 -6.19 -13.50
CA PHE A 214 10.62 -5.62 -13.95
C PHE A 214 10.07 -6.53 -15.06
N ILE A 215 8.83 -7.00 -14.92
CA ILE A 215 8.11 -7.58 -16.06
C ILE A 215 7.82 -6.43 -17.01
N THR A 216 8.77 -6.10 -17.86
CA THR A 216 8.46 -5.31 -19.04
C THR A 216 7.88 -6.23 -20.06
N MET A 217 6.70 -5.90 -20.53
CA MET A 217 6.21 -6.41 -21.79
C MET A 217 6.97 -5.65 -22.89
N ALA A 218 8.20 -6.07 -23.14
CA ALA A 218 8.87 -5.80 -24.38
C ALA A 218 8.14 -6.61 -25.45
N SER A 219 7.06 -6.06 -26.00
CA SER A 219 6.58 -6.54 -27.29
C SER A 219 7.53 -6.03 -28.36
N PRO A 220 8.01 -6.90 -29.27
CA PRO A 220 8.81 -6.53 -30.42
C PRO A 220 7.95 -6.03 -31.61
N PHE A 221 6.73 -5.54 -31.34
CA PHE A 221 5.87 -4.96 -32.38
C PHE A 221 6.17 -3.47 -32.52
#